data_AF-A0A821FQT3-F1
#
_entry.id   AF-A0A821FQT3-F1
#
_cell.length_a   1.000
_cell.length_b   1.000
_cell.length_c   1.000
_cell.angle_alpha   90.00
_cell.angle_beta   90.00
_cell.angle_gamma   90.00
#
_symmetry.space_group_name_H-M   'P 1'
#
loop_
_entity.id
_entity.type
_entity.pdbx_description
1 polymer ?
#
loop_
_entity_poly.entity_id
_entity_poly.type
_entity_poly.pdbx_seq_one_letter_code
_entity_poly.pdbx_strand_id
1 'polypeptide(L)'
;SNDNRTNIIVDNTNDIHTNEIDIENSTIDYLALEPERIVSITRSRTSTQDLEFLLKCTRYPTKLFFISNEKAKELIPSLLIDFYERHINWFIDRPSSRLTAQRRKS
;
A
#
# COMPACT_ATOMS: atom_id res chain seq x y z
N SER A 1 15.62 34.68 29.24
CA SER A 1 16.96 34.12 29.04
C SER A 1 16.85 32.68 28.56
N ASN A 2 17.58 32.36 27.51
CA ASN A 2 17.90 30.99 27.08
C ASN A 2 18.44 30.17 28.27
N ASP A 3 18.17 28.87 28.28
CA ASP A 3 19.27 27.91 28.26
C ASP A 3 18.83 26.55 27.70
N ASN A 4 19.64 26.14 26.73
CA ASN A 4 19.54 25.00 25.85
C ASN A 4 20.36 23.87 26.49
N ARG A 5 19.80 22.66 26.66
CA ARG A 5 20.62 21.45 26.86
C ARG A 5 19.89 20.18 26.45
N THR A 6 20.27 19.74 25.25
CA THR A 6 20.07 18.44 24.63
C THR A 6 20.68 17.30 25.45
N ASN A 7 19.91 16.24 25.69
CA ASN A 7 20.44 14.90 25.96
C ASN A 7 19.81 13.94 24.95
N ILE A 8 20.51 13.70 23.84
CA ILE A 8 20.20 12.61 22.91
C ILE A 8 21.03 11.42 23.39
N ILE A 9 20.36 10.45 24.01
CA ILE A 9 20.93 9.13 24.25
C ILE A 9 20.81 8.41 22.90
N VAL A 10 21.94 8.18 22.22
CA VAL A 10 21.99 7.37 21.01
C VAL A 10 22.23 5.94 21.45
N ASP A 11 21.14 5.23 21.75
CA ASP A 11 21.21 3.77 21.86
C ASP A 11 21.23 3.17 20.45
N ASN A 12 22.30 2.41 20.25
CA ASN A 12 22.69 1.76 19.04
C ASN A 12 21.87 0.48 18.89
N THR A 13 20.70 0.54 18.25
CA THR A 13 19.99 -0.67 17.81
C THR A 13 19.60 -0.58 16.34
N ASN A 14 19.96 -1.63 15.62
CA ASN A 14 19.58 -1.93 14.24
C ASN A 14 18.07 -2.21 14.14
N ASP A 15 17.24 -1.22 14.41
CA ASP A 15 15.81 -1.32 14.19
C ASP A 15 15.47 -0.55 12.92
N ILE A 16 15.17 -1.29 11.85
CA ILE A 16 14.41 -0.76 10.72
C ILE A 16 13.04 -0.39 11.28
N HIS A 17 12.95 0.83 11.84
CA HIS A 17 11.69 1.48 12.10
C HIS A 17 11.09 1.82 10.74
N THR A 18 10.37 0.86 10.15
CA THR A 18 9.23 1.20 9.33
C THR A 18 8.37 2.12 10.19
N ASN A 19 8.38 3.42 9.87
CA ASN A 19 7.47 4.41 10.43
C ASN A 19 6.04 4.08 9.97
N GLU A 20 5.54 2.93 10.40
CA GLU A 20 4.15 2.54 10.36
C GLU A 20 3.48 3.40 11.41
N ILE A 21 2.83 4.45 10.93
CA ILE A 21 1.91 5.18 11.78
C ILE A 21 0.73 4.21 11.96
N ASP A 22 0.66 3.54 13.10
CA ASP A 22 -0.56 2.90 13.59
C ASP A 22 -1.57 4.02 13.85
N ILE A 23 -2.34 4.33 12.82
CA ILE A 23 -3.41 5.32 12.90
C ILE A 23 -4.63 4.62 13.50
N GLU A 24 -4.54 4.30 14.79
CA GLU A 24 -5.74 4.03 15.58
C GLU A 24 -6.55 5.34 15.65
N ASN A 25 -7.69 5.35 14.96
CA ASN A 25 -8.80 6.30 15.09
C ASN A 25 -8.56 7.79 14.77
N SER A 26 -7.45 8.19 14.18
CA SER A 26 -7.42 9.51 13.53
C SER A 26 -8.19 9.41 12.22
N THR A 27 -9.24 10.22 12.06
CA THR A 27 -10.02 10.32 10.82
C THR A 27 -9.12 10.87 9.72
N ILE A 28 -8.35 9.98 9.07
CA ILE A 28 -7.53 10.35 7.92
C ILE A 28 -8.48 10.87 6.85
N ASP A 29 -8.36 12.15 6.53
CA ASP A 29 -9.00 12.73 5.35
C ASP A 29 -8.15 12.36 4.12
N TYR A 30 -8.51 11.23 3.50
CA TYR A 30 -7.80 10.69 2.35
C TYR A 30 -7.83 11.64 1.15
N LEU A 31 -8.85 12.49 1.01
CA LEU A 31 -8.93 13.43 -0.10
C LEU A 31 -7.94 14.58 0.08
N ALA A 32 -7.75 15.04 1.31
CA ALA A 32 -6.73 16.05 1.65
C ALA A 32 -5.29 15.55 1.48
N LEU A 33 -5.06 14.24 1.34
CA LEU A 33 -3.74 13.67 1.03
C LEU A 33 -3.40 13.77 -0.46
N GLU A 34 -4.37 14.06 -1.33
CA GLU A 34 -4.24 14.02 -2.79
C GLU A 34 -3.71 12.65 -3.28
N PRO A 35 -4.58 11.63 -3.32
CA PRO A 35 -4.21 10.28 -3.75
C PRO A 35 -3.71 10.28 -5.21
N GLU A 36 -2.48 9.81 -5.42
CA GLU A 36 -1.87 9.73 -6.76
C GLU A 36 -2.16 8.38 -7.41
N ARG A 37 -1.95 7.29 -6.65
CA ARG A 37 -2.13 5.92 -7.14
C ARG A 37 -2.20 4.91 -6.00
N ILE A 38 -2.85 3.78 -6.27
CA ILE A 38 -2.70 2.56 -5.49
C ILE A 38 -1.42 1.84 -5.93
N VAL A 39 -0.57 1.51 -4.96
CA VAL A 39 0.71 0.85 -5.17
C VAL A 39 0.57 -0.67 -5.03
N SER A 40 -0.21 -1.11 -4.05
CA SER A 40 -0.35 -2.53 -3.73
C SER A 40 -1.67 -2.80 -3.02
N ILE A 41 -2.04 -4.08 -2.97
CA ILE A 41 -3.14 -4.63 -2.18
C ILE A 41 -2.59 -5.69 -1.22
N THR A 42 -3.06 -5.67 0.02
CA THR A 42 -2.70 -6.64 1.06
C THR A 42 -3.94 -7.10 1.82
N ARG A 43 -3.83 -8.23 2.52
CA ARG A 43 -4.81 -8.58 3.55
C ARG A 43 -4.68 -7.59 4.70
N SER A 44 -5.82 -7.18 5.25
CA SER A 44 -5.86 -6.34 6.44
C SER A 44 -5.21 -7.04 7.61
N ARG A 45 -4.54 -6.26 8.46
CA ARG A 45 -3.93 -6.75 9.70
C ARG A 45 -4.97 -6.97 10.80
N THR A 46 -6.09 -6.25 10.74
CA THR A 46 -7.15 -6.30 11.75
C THR A 46 -8.24 -7.31 11.42
N SER A 47 -8.34 -7.72 10.16
CA SER A 47 -9.32 -8.70 9.70
C SER A 47 -8.76 -9.58 8.58
N THR A 48 -8.83 -10.90 8.79
CA THR A 48 -8.33 -11.89 7.82
C THR A 48 -9.16 -11.95 6.53
N GLN A 49 -10.36 -11.38 6.54
CA GLN A 49 -11.27 -11.36 5.40
C GLN A 49 -11.22 -10.04 4.62
N ASP A 50 -10.62 -9.00 5.20
CA ASP A 50 -10.61 -7.68 4.59
C ASP A 50 -9.34 -7.40 3.81
N LEU A 51 -9.49 -6.52 2.83
CA LEU A 51 -8.41 -6.06 1.97
C LEU A 51 -8.13 -4.59 2.27
N GLU A 52 -6.83 -4.28 2.29
CA GLU A 52 -6.31 -2.92 2.42
C GLU A 52 -5.44 -2.59 1.22
N PHE A 53 -5.53 -1.35 0.79
CA PHE A 53 -4.75 -0.82 -0.31
C PHE A 53 -3.69 0.14 0.21
N LEU A 54 -2.49 0.04 -0.35
CA LEU A 54 -1.39 0.94 -0.05
C LEU A 54 -1.38 2.09 -1.05
N LEU A 55 -1.66 3.29 -0.57
CA LEU A 55 -1.75 4.52 -1.35
C LEU A 55 -0.44 5.29 -1.34
N LYS A 56 -0.09 5.81 -2.52
CA LYS A 56 0.87 6.90 -2.68
C LYS A 56 0.11 8.20 -2.88
N CYS A 57 0.54 9.24 -2.20
CA CYS A 57 -0.12 10.54 -2.14
C CYS A 57 0.86 11.65 -2.52
N THR A 58 0.43 12.64 -3.32
CA THR A 58 1.31 13.75 -3.77
C THR A 58 1.73 14.65 -2.61
N ARG A 59 0.84 14.87 -1.64
CA ARG A 59 1.13 15.72 -0.48
C ARG A 59 2.24 15.19 0.43
N TYR A 60 2.42 13.88 0.46
CA TYR A 60 3.47 13.20 1.24
C TYR A 60 4.18 12.16 0.39
N PRO A 61 5.06 12.58 -0.54
CA PRO A 61 5.59 11.70 -1.59
C PRO A 61 6.50 10.58 -1.05
N THR A 62 7.01 10.72 0.17
CA THR A 62 7.85 9.73 0.85
C THR A 62 7.08 8.80 1.79
N LYS A 63 5.78 9.03 1.99
CA LYS A 63 4.93 8.24 2.87
C LYS A 63 3.93 7.43 2.06
N LEU A 64 3.54 6.30 2.62
CA LEU A 64 2.47 5.45 2.10
C LEU A 64 1.38 5.33 3.17
N PHE A 65 0.14 5.24 2.72
CA PHE A 65 -1.02 5.19 3.59
C PHE A 65 -1.86 3.96 3.28
N PHE A 66 -2.34 3.28 4.31
CA PHE A 66 -3.33 2.22 4.13
C PHE A 66 -4.73 2.81 4.04
N ILE A 67 -5.53 2.30 3.11
CA ILE A 67 -6.97 2.58 3.02
C ILE A 67 -7.71 1.24 2.94
N SER A 68 -8.82 1.11 3.66
CA SER A 68 -9.66 -0.08 3.58
C SER A 68 -10.36 -0.16 2.23
N ASN A 69 -10.71 -1.38 1.80
CA ASN A 69 -11.47 -1.59 0.57
C ASN A 69 -12.78 -0.81 0.50
N GLU A 70 -13.51 -0.73 1.62
CA GLU A 70 -14.76 0.03 1.70
C GLU A 70 -14.52 1.53 1.42
N LYS A 71 -13.53 2.13 2.10
CA LYS A 71 -13.19 3.54 1.91
C LYS A 71 -12.60 3.82 0.53
N ALA A 72 -11.84 2.89 -0.05
CA ALA A 72 -11.29 3.05 -1.39
C ALA A 72 -12.39 3.11 -2.46
N LYS A 73 -13.42 2.27 -2.33
CA LYS A 73 -14.59 2.29 -3.23
C LYS A 73 -15.36 3.61 -3.17
N GLU A 74 -15.46 4.19 -1.98
CA GLU A 74 -16.19 5.43 -1.76
C GLU A 74 -15.40 6.67 -2.24
N LEU A 75 -14.13 6.78 -1.84
CA LEU A 75 -13.37 8.03 -1.96
C LEU A 75 -12.52 8.11 -3.23
N ILE A 76 -12.04 6.99 -3.75
CA ILE A 76 -11.11 6.93 -4.88
C ILE A 76 -11.46 5.84 -5.91
N PRO A 77 -12.73 5.72 -6.33
CA PRO A 77 -13.18 4.63 -7.20
C PRO A 77 -12.40 4.55 -8.52
N SER A 78 -12.05 5.68 -9.13
CA SER A 78 -11.29 5.69 -10.39
C SER A 78 -9.89 5.06 -10.23
N LEU A 79 -9.15 5.44 -9.18
CA LEU A 79 -7.83 4.85 -8.91
C LEU A 79 -7.92 3.35 -8.58
N LEU A 80 -9.02 2.93 -7.96
CA LEU A 80 -9.29 1.52 -7.68
C LEU A 80 -9.53 0.72 -8.96
N ILE A 81 -10.32 1.27 -9.90
CA ILE A 81 -10.54 0.65 -11.22
C ILE A 81 -9.21 0.56 -11.99
N ASP A 82 -8.47 1.67 -12.10
CA ASP A 82 -7.18 1.71 -12.79
C ASP A 82 -6.17 0.71 -12.21
N PHE A 83 -6.22 0.48 -10.90
CA PHE A 83 -5.41 -0.53 -10.24
C PHE A 83 -5.80 -1.95 -10.69
N TYR A 84 -7.09 -2.29 -10.64
CA TYR A 84 -7.56 -3.61 -11.06
C TYR A 84 -7.33 -3.89 -12.55
N GLU A 85 -7.58 -2.91 -13.43
CA GLU A 85 -7.36 -3.07 -14.86
C GLU A 85 -5.90 -3.39 -15.18
N ARG A 86 -4.95 -2.67 -14.55
CA ARG A 86 -3.51 -2.93 -14.72
C ARG A 86 -3.12 -4.34 -14.24
N HIS A 87 -3.68 -4.79 -13.12
CA HIS A 87 -3.38 -6.12 -12.59
C HIS A 87 -4.00 -7.23 -13.44
N ILE A 88 -5.24 -7.09 -13.90
CA ILE A 88 -5.91 -8.07 -14.76
C ILE A 88 -5.17 -8.20 -16.10
N ASN A 89 -4.82 -7.08 -16.74
CA ASN A 89 -4.08 -7.08 -18.00
C ASN A 89 -2.72 -7.77 -17.84
N TRP A 90 -2.02 -7.55 -16.71
CA TRP A 90 -0.77 -8.27 -16.43
C TRP A 90 -0.94 -9.79 -16.28
N PHE A 91 -2.09 -10.27 -15.77
CA PHE A 91 -2.37 -11.70 -15.72
C PHE A 91 -2.70 -12.29 -17.09
N ILE A 92 -3.41 -11.55 -17.94
CA ILE A 92 -3.81 -12.00 -19.29
C ILE A 92 -2.61 -12.00 -20.25
N ASP A 93 -1.75 -10.98 -20.18
CA ASP A 93 -0.59 -10.83 -21.06
C ASP A 93 0.62 -11.71 -20.67
N ARG A 94 0.50 -12.55 -19.63
CA ARG A 94 1.52 -13.57 -19.39
C ARG A 94 1.47 -14.57 -20.54
N PRO A 95 2.55 -14.71 -21.36
CA PRO A 95 2.62 -15.83 -22.29
C PRO A 95 2.49 -17.10 -21.46
N SER A 96 1.47 -17.90 -21.76
CA SER A 96 1.20 -19.19 -21.14
C SER A 96 2.32 -20.18 -21.54
N SER A 97 3.51 -19.98 -20.98
CA SER A 97 4.71 -20.81 -21.18
C SER A 97 4.62 -22.18 -20.49
N ARG A 98 3.40 -22.66 -20.21
CA ARG A 98 3.14 -23.97 -19.58
C ARG A 98 2.03 -24.76 -20.29
N LEU A 99 2.01 -24.73 -21.62
CA LEU A 99 1.24 -25.67 -22.45
C LEU A 99 2.11 -26.42 -23.47
N THR A 100 3.35 -26.74 -23.11
CA THR A 100 4.17 -27.71 -23.88
C THR A 100 4.83 -28.72 -22.95
N ALA A 101 4.00 -29.53 -22.29
CA ALA A 101 4.45 -30.80 -21.71
C ALA A 101 3.61 -31.95 -22.27
N GLN A 102 4.22 -32.67 -23.20
CA GLN A 102 4.00 -34.09 -23.49
C GLN A 102 2.59 -34.56 -23.90
N ARG A 103 2.36 -34.59 -25.22
CA ARG A 103 1.86 -35.82 -25.85
C ARG A 103 2.32 -35.93 -27.31
N ARG A 104 3.63 -36.10 -27.49
CA ARG A 104 4.18 -36.86 -28.62
C ARG A 104 4.88 -38.07 -28.05
N LYS A 105 4.17 -39.18 -27.92
CA LYS A 105 4.75 -40.52 -27.95
C LYS A 105 3.76 -41.48 -28.59
N SER A 106 4.28 -42.16 -29.61
CA SER A 106 3.78 -43.34 -30.31
C SER A 106 2.56 -43.12 -31.19
#